data_AF-L9LTJ0-F1
#
_entry.id   AF-L9LTJ0-F1
#
_cell.length_a   1.000
_cell.length_b   1.000
_cell.length_c   1.000
_cell.angle_alpha   90.00
_cell.angle_beta   90.00
_cell.angle_gamma   90.00
#
_symmetry.space_group_name_H-M   'P 1'
#
loop_
_entity.id
_entity.type
_entity.pdbx_description
1 polymer ?
#
loop_
_entity_poly.entity_id
_entity_poly.type
_entity_poly.pdbx_seq_one_letter_code
_entity_poly.pdbx_strand_id
1 'polypeptide(L)'
;MTTNQYFQKAPEHKQIQWIQSWYEPALKSLNVILDVRRANLRKIKRDESNAAVTRDEFIEILTTEHRITIYQAGEIISSLLRAGKILMFGRFIQMTDEVGEA
;
A
#
# COMPACT_ATOMS: atom_id res chain seq x y z
N MET A 1 -25.01 21.03 -28.26
CA MET A 1 -23.61 20.58 -28.39
C MET A 1 -23.07 20.39 -26.99
N THR A 2 -22.86 19.14 -26.57
CA THR A 2 -22.42 18.81 -25.21
C THR A 2 -20.91 18.87 -25.17
N THR A 3 -20.35 19.83 -24.43
CA THR A 3 -18.90 20.00 -24.28
C THR A 3 -18.33 18.83 -23.48
N ASN A 4 -17.50 18.00 -24.11
CA ASN A 4 -16.60 17.09 -23.41
C ASN A 4 -15.69 17.94 -22.52
N GLN A 5 -15.96 17.94 -21.21
CA GLN A 5 -15.04 18.51 -20.25
C GLN A 5 -13.82 17.59 -20.19
N TYR A 6 -12.75 17.99 -20.87
CA TYR A 6 -11.45 17.35 -20.76
C TYR A 6 -11.01 17.44 -19.30
N PHE A 7 -11.02 16.31 -18.59
CA PHE A 7 -10.31 16.19 -17.32
C PHE A 7 -8.84 16.50 -17.59
N GLN A 8 -8.41 17.73 -17.28
CA GLN A 8 -7.00 18.09 -17.37
C GLN A 8 -6.25 17.23 -16.37
N LYS A 9 -5.47 16.27 -16.90
CA LYS A 9 -4.54 15.48 -16.10
C LYS A 9 -3.67 16.46 -15.33
N ALA A 10 -3.61 16.33 -14.01
CA ALA A 10 -2.72 17.17 -13.21
C ALA A 10 -1.29 17.07 -13.79
N PRO A 11 -0.50 18.15 -13.80
CA PRO A 11 0.88 18.10 -14.22
C PRO A 11 1.60 16.94 -13.52
N GLU A 12 2.37 16.16 -14.28
CA GLU A 12 2.98 14.90 -13.81
C GLU A 12 3.76 15.06 -12.48
N HIS A 13 4.44 16.20 -12.31
CA HIS A 13 5.14 16.55 -11.07
C HIS A 13 4.20 16.66 -9.85
N LYS A 14 2.98 17.18 -10.01
CA LYS A 14 1.99 17.26 -8.92
C LYS A 14 1.47 15.88 -8.56
N GLN A 15 1.30 15.00 -9.55
CA GLN A 15 0.89 13.61 -9.30
C GLN A 15 1.97 12.86 -8.52
N ILE A 16 3.24 12.99 -8.92
CA ILE A 16 4.37 12.36 -8.21
C ILE A 16 4.46 12.89 -6.78
N GLN A 17 4.41 14.21 -6.57
CA GLN A 17 4.46 14.81 -5.24
C GLN A 17 3.31 14.33 -4.35
N TRP A 18 2.10 14.24 -4.92
CA TRP A 18 0.94 13.71 -4.19
C TRP A 18 1.16 12.26 -3.78
N ILE A 19 1.62 11.39 -4.70
CA ILE A 19 1.90 9.98 -4.38
C ILE A 19 2.96 9.85 -3.27
N GLN A 20 4.03 10.65 -3.34
CA GLN A 20 5.10 10.63 -2.33
C GLN A 20 4.59 11.07 -0.94
N SER A 21 3.66 12.02 -0.89
CA SER A 21 3.05 12.44 0.38
C SER A 21 2.28 11.32 1.10
N TRP A 22 1.93 10.25 0.39
CA TRP A 22 1.20 9.10 0.92
C TRP A 22 2.08 7.96 1.43
N TYR A 23 3.41 8.10 1.41
CA TYR A 23 4.31 7.03 1.85
C TYR A 23 4.07 6.67 3.32
N GLU A 24 4.27 7.63 4.23
CA GLU A 24 4.16 7.39 5.66
C GLU A 24 2.73 6.99 6.09
N PRO A 25 1.64 7.65 5.63
CA PRO A 25 0.29 7.23 5.99
C PRO A 25 -0.05 5.81 5.52
N ALA A 26 0.34 5.43 4.30
CA ALA A 26 0.05 4.11 3.76
C ALA A 26 0.84 3.02 4.49
N LEU A 27 2.13 3.25 4.77
CA LEU A 27 2.96 2.32 5.55
C LEU A 27 2.44 2.16 6.98
N LYS A 28 1.95 3.23 7.60
CA LYS A 28 1.33 3.15 8.93
C LYS A 28 0.09 2.24 8.93
N SER A 29 -0.84 2.42 7.99
CA SER A 29 -2.02 1.55 7.88
C SER A 29 -1.64 0.11 7.57
N LEU A 30 -0.65 -0.12 6.70
CA LEU A 30 -0.11 -1.46 6.42
C LEU A 30 0.46 -2.12 7.69
N ASN A 31 1.24 -1.38 8.48
CA ASN A 31 1.85 -1.91 9.68
C ASN A 31 0.80 -2.32 10.74
N VAL A 32 -0.28 -1.54 10.89
CA VAL A 32 -1.37 -1.85 11.82
C VAL A 32 -2.03 -3.20 11.50
N ILE A 33 -2.29 -3.50 10.22
CA ILE A 33 -2.86 -4.79 9.85
C ILE A 33 -1.83 -5.93 9.94
N LEU A 34 -0.56 -5.66 9.63
CA LEU A 34 0.51 -6.64 9.81
C LEU A 34 0.74 -6.98 11.28
N ASP A 35 0.61 -6.03 12.21
CA ASP A 35 0.63 -6.29 13.66
C ASP A 35 -0.39 -7.36 14.06
N VAL A 36 -1.61 -7.30 13.49
CA VAL A 36 -2.66 -8.30 13.71
C VAL A 36 -2.26 -9.66 13.12
N ARG A 37 -1.67 -9.69 11.91
CA ARG A 37 -1.20 -10.93 11.28
C ARG A 37 -0.05 -11.57 12.07
N ARG A 38 0.90 -10.77 12.56
CA ARG A 38 1.99 -11.18 13.44
C ARG A 38 1.46 -11.79 14.74
N ALA A 39 0.53 -11.11 15.41
CA ALA A 39 -0.12 -11.64 16.61
C ALA A 39 -0.84 -12.98 16.37
N ASN A 40 -1.50 -13.14 15.22
CA ASN A 40 -2.15 -14.40 14.84
C ASN A 40 -1.15 -15.53 14.61
N LEU A 41 -0.02 -15.26 13.92
CA LEU A 41 1.05 -16.24 13.69
C LEU A 41 1.70 -16.66 15.01
N ARG A 42 1.97 -15.71 15.91
CA ARG A 42 2.50 -15.96 17.26
C ARG A 42 1.59 -16.90 18.06
N LYS A 43 0.27 -16.67 18.01
CA LYS A 43 -0.72 -17.51 18.69
C LYS A 43 -0.68 -18.97 18.24
N ILE A 44 -0.35 -19.23 16.97
CA ILE A 44 -0.23 -20.59 16.42
C ILE A 44 1.23 -21.09 16.34
N LYS A 45 2.17 -20.40 17.00
CA LYS A 45 3.61 -20.74 17.03
C LYS A 45 4.24 -20.82 15.63
N ARG A 46 3.83 -19.92 14.72
CA ARG A 46 4.47 -19.74 13.41
C ARG A 46 5.34 -18.49 13.42
N ASP A 47 6.29 -18.46 12.48
CA ASP A 47 7.20 -17.33 12.31
C ASP A 47 6.43 -16.09 11.84
N GLU A 48 6.55 -15.02 12.64
CA GLU A 48 5.90 -13.72 12.44
C GLU A 48 6.41 -12.99 11.19
N SER A 49 7.61 -13.30 10.70
CA SER A 49 8.16 -12.76 9.44
C SER A 49 7.31 -13.12 8.22
N ASN A 50 6.46 -14.16 8.32
CA ASN A 50 5.52 -14.54 7.27
C ASN A 50 4.22 -13.72 7.28
N ALA A 51 4.10 -12.73 8.16
CA ALA A 51 2.94 -11.84 8.19
C ALA A 51 2.84 -11.13 6.85
N ALA A 52 1.70 -11.27 6.18
CA ALA A 52 1.43 -10.63 4.92
C ALA A 52 -0.04 -10.26 4.81
N VAL A 53 -0.33 -9.23 4.03
CA VAL A 53 -1.70 -8.85 3.64
C VAL A 53 -1.87 -9.01 2.15
N THR A 54 -3.09 -9.24 1.70
CA THR A 54 -3.36 -9.20 0.26
C THR A 54 -3.40 -7.76 -0.25
N ARG A 55 -3.09 -7.59 -1.53
CA ARG A 55 -3.20 -6.31 -2.24
C ARG A 55 -4.61 -5.74 -2.14
N ASP A 56 -5.63 -6.59 -2.26
CA ASP A 56 -7.03 -6.17 -2.21
C ASP A 56 -7.41 -5.66 -0.81
N GLU A 57 -7.00 -6.36 0.25
CA GLU A 57 -7.17 -5.88 1.63
C GLU A 57 -6.48 -4.53 1.84
N PHE A 58 -5.27 -4.35 1.30
CA PHE A 58 -4.57 -3.07 1.45
C PHE A 58 -5.24 -1.93 0.66
N ILE A 59 -5.73 -2.21 -0.56
CA ILE A 59 -6.54 -1.25 -1.33
C ILE A 59 -7.82 -0.89 -0.58
N GLU A 60 -8.50 -1.87 0.01
CA GLU A 60 -9.71 -1.65 0.81
C GLU A 60 -9.42 -0.72 2.00
N ILE A 61 -8.32 -0.95 2.72
CA ILE A 61 -7.89 -0.08 3.83
C ILE A 61 -7.62 1.35 3.34
N LEU A 62 -6.87 1.52 2.24
CA LEU A 62 -6.56 2.85 1.71
C LEU A 62 -7.82 3.59 1.22
N THR A 63 -8.79 2.88 0.67
CA THR A 63 -10.04 3.47 0.18
C THR A 63 -11.00 3.82 1.32
N THR A 64 -11.05 3.00 2.37
CA THR A 64 -11.96 3.18 3.51
C THR A 64 -11.43 4.16 4.56
N GLU A 65 -10.17 4.04 4.98
CA GLU A 65 -9.57 4.90 6.00
C GLU A 65 -9.21 6.29 5.46
N HIS A 66 -8.62 6.32 4.26
CA HIS A 66 -8.01 7.54 3.72
C HIS A 66 -8.83 8.19 2.58
N ARG A 67 -9.98 7.60 2.22
CA ARG A 67 -10.85 8.06 1.13
C ARG A 67 -10.12 8.22 -0.21
N ILE A 68 -9.13 7.38 -0.45
CA ILE A 68 -8.35 7.34 -1.68
C ILE A 68 -9.10 6.49 -2.71
N THR A 69 -9.05 6.85 -3.99
CA THR A 69 -9.65 6.00 -5.04
C THR A 69 -8.86 4.70 -5.24
N ILE A 70 -9.51 3.64 -5.73
CA ILE A 70 -8.83 2.36 -6.06
C ILE A 70 -7.64 2.59 -6.98
N TYR A 71 -7.79 3.48 -7.98
CA TYR A 71 -6.71 3.84 -8.90
C TYR A 71 -5.51 4.45 -8.15
N GLN A 72 -5.74 5.45 -7.32
CA GLN A 72 -4.69 6.08 -6.52
C GLN A 72 -4.05 5.13 -5.51
N ALA A 73 -4.82 4.24 -4.88
CA ALA A 73 -4.29 3.20 -4.01
C ALA A 73 -3.32 2.29 -4.78
N GLY A 74 -3.67 1.91 -6.01
CA GLY A 74 -2.78 1.17 -6.91
C GLY A 74 -1.48 1.91 -7.24
N GLU A 75 -1.55 3.22 -7.48
CA GLU A 75 -0.37 4.07 -7.72
C GLU A 75 0.53 4.18 -6.48
N ILE A 76 -0.07 4.34 -5.30
CA ILE A 76 0.66 4.40 -4.02
C ILE A 76 1.39 3.07 -3.76
N ILE A 77 0.70 1.93 -3.87
CA ILE A 77 1.30 0.60 -3.71
C ILE A 77 2.46 0.40 -4.69
N SER A 78 2.25 0.76 -5.96
CA SER A 78 3.30 0.65 -6.98
C SER A 78 4.50 1.54 -6.68
N SER A 79 4.27 2.73 -6.10
CA SER A 79 5.33 3.64 -5.69
C SER A 79 6.12 3.10 -4.50
N LEU A 80 5.44 2.58 -3.47
CA LEU A 80 6.08 1.95 -2.30
C LEU A 80 6.95 0.75 -2.70
N LEU A 81 6.47 -0.07 -3.64
CA LEU A 81 7.24 -1.19 -4.19
C LEU A 81 8.51 -0.71 -4.89
N ARG A 82 8.40 0.30 -5.77
CA ARG A 82 9.57 0.87 -6.47
C ARG A 82 10.58 1.51 -5.51
N ALA A 83 10.10 2.06 -4.40
CA ALA A 83 10.94 2.64 -3.35
C ALA A 83 11.53 1.58 -2.39
N GLY A 84 11.24 0.29 -2.59
CA GLY A 84 11.74 -0.79 -1.75
C GLY A 84 11.20 -0.77 -0.32
N LYS A 85 10.05 -0.12 -0.07
CA LYS A 85 9.42 -0.07 1.26
C LYS A 85 8.55 -1.29 1.56
N ILE A 86 8.07 -1.94 0.51
CA ILE A 86 7.29 -3.16 0.58
C ILE A 86 7.83 -4.18 -0.41
N LEU A 87 7.54 -5.44 -0.14
CA LEU A 87 7.76 -6.56 -1.06
C LEU A 87 6.41 -7.14 -1.51
N MET A 88 6.38 -7.63 -2.74
CA MET A 88 5.20 -8.28 -3.32
C MET A 88 5.53 -9.66 -3.85
N PHE A 89 4.76 -10.67 -3.43
CA PHE A 89 4.80 -12.02 -3.98
C PHE A 89 3.40 -12.47 -4.36
N GLY A 90 3.16 -12.55 -5.67
CA GLY A 90 1.80 -12.73 -6.20
C GLY A 90 0.88 -11.60 -5.73
N ARG A 91 -0.17 -11.95 -4.98
CA ARG A 91 -1.14 -10.99 -4.42
C ARG A 91 -0.79 -10.48 -3.03
N PHE A 92 0.28 -10.95 -2.41
CA PHE A 92 0.61 -10.64 -1.02
C PHE A 92 1.64 -9.51 -0.93
N ILE A 93 1.53 -8.73 0.15
CA ILE A 93 2.34 -7.57 0.48
C ILE A 93 2.94 -7.77 1.87
N GLN A 94 4.23 -7.49 2.00
CA GLN A 94 4.99 -7.45 3.26
C GLN A 94 5.77 -6.15 3.38
N MET A 95 6.16 -5.78 4.60
CA MET A 95 7.14 -4.73 4.82
C MET A 95 8.54 -5.25 4.48
N THR A 96 9.36 -4.44 3.81
CA THR A 96 10.73 -4.85 3.49
C THR A 96 11.56 -5.10 4.75
N ASP A 97 11.36 -4.29 5.79
CA ASP A 97 12.08 -4.41 7.08
C ASP A 97 11.82 -5.76 7.80
N GLU A 98 10.79 -6.51 7.41
CA GLU A 98 10.47 -7.83 7.96
C GLU A 98 11.16 -8.99 7.22
N VAL A 99 11.58 -8.76 5.97
CA VAL A 99 12.37 -9.71 5.18
C VAL A 99 13.81 -9.28 5.33
N GLY A 100 14.45 -9.75 6.40
CA GLY A 100 15.80 -9.34 6.81
C GLY A 100 16.76 -9.18 5.62
N GLU A 101 17.59 -8.13 5.68
CA GLU A 101 18.64 -7.85 4.69
C GLU A 101 19.33 -9.16 4.28
N ALA A 102 19.12 -9.54 3.02
CA ALA A 102 19.70 -10.75 2.43
C ALA A 102 21.21 -10.58 2.20
#